data_AF-A0A944TUD3-F1
#
_entry.id   AF-A0A944TUD3-F1
#
_cell.length_a   1.000
_cell.length_b   1.000
_cell.length_c   1.000
_cell.angle_alpha   90.00
_cell.angle_beta   90.00
_cell.angle_gamma   90.00
#
_symmetry.space_group_name_H-M   'P 1'
#
loop_
_entity.id
_entity.type
_entity.pdbx_description
1 polymer ?
#
loop_
_entity_poly.entity_id
_entity_poly.type
_entity_poly.pdbx_seq_one_letter_code
_entity_poly.pdbx_strand_id
1 'polypeptide(L)'
;MKIEIAYLGADIRYFESLQGEFREKYGQQDQLLFQLFEVSESVLDYVQKLREIEDARPDILYLDFGKDPQEVAKLCQLLRHLESTRDISIVGLFNQVDDAQRRLHFMQVSMQAGIVCSQIKNGGELHDPVYHAYTMAFPELTIRPNFYSMDAKNGLAAKLIENFRINYLHHDHLQFESNQSFEVGQVIELETKIPIDVIPSKLYKIISVSSGNHYYPARYKIQARYLYLDPVFEKEAPDKIEKAKILEAKEERERSIMDEVIPAFKDWIESIMTESSPKNVKILVVDKKLQLLDQLEDWIGDQDYSLKLQTLLRDTEEELDFYRPSIIAFEKEDIPIEEVDLEGKTINVNPAQYNGNVTIGKLIEKIKAIENYEPFVIVFNNGEVSSEDMKKDYAYPNFISKEKHFNTAALLNVLEVYKKNFDARFDHFNREKFIPTKYEEFSHAYYHFPIKILGISESAMEFETDIVIKDWHNYQMNFPSNYYIGIVPQKKDDANQAGKKLYRGLIHSITLADKKALRSFVISNS
;
A
#
# COMPACT_ATOMS: atom_id res chain seq x y z
N MET A 1 5.89 -1.36 30.52
CA MET A 1 6.10 -2.44 29.52
C MET A 1 7.52 -2.34 28.98
N LYS A 2 8.11 -3.40 28.39
CA LYS A 2 9.36 -3.24 27.63
C LYS A 2 8.99 -2.80 26.21
N ILE A 3 9.56 -1.71 25.74
CA ILE A 3 9.31 -1.15 24.40
C ILE A 3 10.64 -0.99 23.68
N GLU A 4 10.72 -1.55 22.48
CA GLU A 4 11.89 -1.49 21.61
C GLU A 4 11.67 -0.47 20.49
N ILE A 5 12.52 0.55 20.46
CA ILE A 5 12.45 1.67 19.52
C ILE A 5 13.71 1.66 18.67
N ALA A 6 13.54 1.49 17.37
CA ALA A 6 14.64 1.49 16.42
C ALA A 6 14.62 2.72 15.53
N TYR A 7 15.79 3.10 15.05
CA TYR A 7 15.98 4.14 14.05
C TYR A 7 16.96 3.67 12.98
N LEU A 8 16.56 3.79 11.72
CA LEU A 8 17.40 3.58 10.56
C LEU A 8 17.69 4.92 9.90
N GLY A 9 18.96 5.33 9.88
CA GLY A 9 19.36 6.60 9.30
C GLY A 9 20.72 7.10 9.76
N ALA A 10 21.14 8.23 9.21
CA ALA A 10 22.45 8.85 9.50
C ALA A 10 22.39 10.01 10.52
N ASP A 11 21.21 10.58 10.77
CA ASP A 11 21.04 11.71 11.69
C ASP A 11 20.95 11.27 13.17
N ILE A 12 22.10 10.86 13.71
CA ILE A 12 22.22 10.34 15.09
C ILE A 12 21.74 11.37 16.12
N ARG A 13 22.02 12.66 15.90
CA ARG A 13 21.63 13.73 16.82
C ARG A 13 20.11 13.90 16.90
N TYR A 14 19.44 13.79 15.76
CA TYR A 14 17.97 13.80 15.75
C TYR A 14 17.42 12.61 16.51
N PHE A 15 17.98 11.42 16.31
CA PHE A 15 17.57 10.23 17.06
C PHE A 15 17.81 10.39 18.56
N GLU A 16 18.98 10.85 19.01
CA GLU A 16 19.27 11.15 20.43
C GLU A 16 18.23 12.10 21.03
N SER A 17 17.82 13.11 20.27
CA SER A 17 16.79 14.05 20.71
C SER A 17 15.42 13.38 20.85
N LEU A 18 15.03 12.50 19.91
CA LEU A 18 13.83 11.66 20.04
C LEU A 18 13.89 10.78 21.29
N GLN A 19 15.04 10.17 21.59
CA GLN A 19 15.19 9.36 22.80
C GLN A 19 14.97 10.18 24.07
N GLY A 20 15.44 11.43 24.08
CA GLY A 20 15.19 12.38 25.16
C GLY A 20 13.70 12.60 25.39
N GLU A 21 12.97 12.97 24.33
CA GLU A 21 11.52 13.21 24.36
C GLU A 21 10.73 11.96 24.78
N PHE A 22 11.11 10.77 24.30
CA PHE A 22 10.50 9.51 24.73
C PHE A 22 10.72 9.24 26.23
N ARG A 23 11.95 9.42 26.73
CA ARG A 23 12.26 9.20 28.14
C ARG A 23 11.52 10.19 29.03
N GLU A 24 11.39 11.45 28.60
CA GLU A 24 10.63 12.47 29.33
C GLU A 24 9.15 12.08 29.47
N LYS A 25 8.51 11.66 28.38
CA LYS A 25 7.06 11.38 28.36
C LYS A 25 6.68 9.98 28.86
N TYR A 26 7.46 8.97 28.49
CA TYR A 26 7.11 7.56 28.66
C TYR A 26 8.07 6.80 29.59
N GLY A 27 9.22 7.38 29.95
CA GLY A 27 10.26 6.67 30.73
C GLY A 27 9.87 6.31 32.17
N GLN A 28 8.80 6.90 32.71
CA GLN A 28 8.27 6.51 34.04
C GLN A 28 7.35 5.28 33.97
N GLN A 29 6.68 5.06 32.84
CA GLN A 29 5.71 3.97 32.67
C GLN A 29 6.31 2.75 31.95
N ASP A 30 7.29 2.98 31.08
CA ASP A 30 7.86 1.96 30.21
C ASP A 30 9.38 1.87 30.33
N GLN A 31 9.88 0.65 30.16
CA GLN A 31 11.29 0.36 29.96
C GLN A 31 11.59 0.51 28.47
N LEU A 32 12.22 1.63 28.12
CA LEU A 32 12.52 2.00 26.75
C LEU A 32 13.90 1.50 26.34
N LEU A 33 13.99 0.69 25.28
CA LEU A 33 15.23 0.30 24.63
C LEU A 33 15.35 0.99 23.27
N PHE A 34 16.54 1.47 22.96
CA PHE A 34 16.82 2.19 21.73
C PHE A 34 17.89 1.48 20.92
N GLN A 35 17.63 1.27 19.63
CA GLN A 35 18.55 0.66 18.68
C GLN A 35 18.77 1.58 17.47
N LEU A 36 20.02 1.65 17.03
CA LEU A 36 20.44 2.43 15.85
C LEU A 36 20.90 1.46 14.76
N PHE A 37 20.31 1.59 13.58
CA PHE A 37 20.73 0.94 12.35
C PHE A 37 21.33 1.99 11.41
N GLU A 38 22.66 2.07 11.36
CA GLU A 38 23.35 2.92 10.40
C GLU A 38 23.38 2.25 9.03
N VAL A 39 23.03 2.99 7.98
CA VAL A 39 23.08 2.52 6.59
C VAL A 39 24.15 3.26 5.79
N SER A 40 24.88 2.48 4.99
CA SER A 40 25.72 2.90 3.87
C SER A 40 24.87 3.02 2.60
N GLU A 41 25.41 3.68 1.57
CA GLU A 41 24.72 3.96 0.30
C GLU A 41 24.61 2.71 -0.62
N SER A 42 24.71 1.49 -0.09
CA SER A 42 24.69 0.25 -0.89
C SER A 42 23.44 -0.59 -0.64
N VAL A 43 22.85 -1.14 -1.70
CA VAL A 43 21.67 -2.03 -1.65
C VAL A 43 21.87 -3.20 -0.69
N LEU A 44 23.06 -3.82 -0.72
CA LEU A 44 23.40 -4.96 0.14
C LEU A 44 23.32 -4.62 1.63
N ASP A 45 23.67 -3.39 2.01
CA ASP A 45 23.57 -2.96 3.40
C ASP A 45 22.11 -2.76 3.82
N TYR A 46 21.25 -2.20 2.95
CA TYR A 46 19.80 -2.16 3.21
C TYR A 46 19.20 -3.56 3.38
N VAL A 47 19.66 -4.55 2.59
CA VAL A 47 19.27 -5.96 2.74
C VAL A 47 19.75 -6.53 4.07
N GLN A 48 20.98 -6.21 4.49
CA GLN A 48 21.47 -6.62 5.81
C GLN A 48 20.63 -5.99 6.93
N LYS A 49 20.27 -4.70 6.82
CA LYS A 49 19.42 -4.03 7.80
C LYS A 49 18.01 -4.58 7.85
N LEU A 50 17.45 -5.03 6.73
CA LEU A 50 16.17 -5.75 6.72
C LEU A 50 16.22 -6.96 7.66
N ARG A 51 17.29 -7.76 7.61
CA ARG A 51 17.47 -8.95 8.47
C ARG A 51 17.68 -8.56 9.93
N GLU A 52 18.54 -7.58 10.19
CA GLU A 52 18.77 -7.09 11.55
C GLU A 52 17.47 -6.55 12.20
N ILE A 53 16.61 -5.89 11.42
CA ILE A 53 15.29 -5.42 11.86
C ILE A 53 14.32 -6.59 12.06
N GLU A 54 14.32 -7.59 11.16
CA GLU A 54 13.49 -8.79 11.29
C GLU A 54 13.83 -9.60 12.54
N ASP A 55 15.11 -9.67 12.90
CA ASP A 55 15.60 -10.35 14.10
C ASP A 55 15.26 -9.55 15.36
N ALA A 56 15.45 -8.23 15.33
CA ALA A 56 15.19 -7.35 16.47
C ALA A 56 13.68 -7.19 16.76
N ARG A 57 12.85 -7.10 15.72
CA ARG A 57 11.40 -6.84 15.80
C ARG A 57 11.03 -5.67 16.72
N PRO A 58 11.57 -4.46 16.46
CA PRO A 58 11.23 -3.30 17.26
C PRO A 58 9.73 -3.01 17.20
N ASP A 59 9.15 -2.52 18.29
CA ASP A 59 7.75 -2.10 18.32
C ASP A 59 7.53 -0.85 17.45
N ILE A 60 8.51 0.05 17.47
CA ILE A 60 8.53 1.31 16.73
C ILE A 60 9.80 1.38 15.89
N LEU A 61 9.67 1.64 14.59
CA LEU A 61 10.79 1.86 13.68
C LEU A 61 10.67 3.22 12.99
N TYR A 62 11.67 4.07 13.20
CA TYR A 62 11.85 5.29 12.42
C TYR A 62 12.72 5.02 11.20
N LEU A 63 12.25 5.42 10.03
CA LEU A 63 12.99 5.34 8.77
C LEU A 63 13.34 6.76 8.29
N ASP A 64 14.62 7.12 8.26
CA ASP A 64 15.07 8.44 7.76
C ASP A 64 15.25 8.43 6.23
N PHE A 65 14.35 9.14 5.54
CA PHE A 65 14.39 9.34 4.09
C PHE A 65 15.36 10.45 3.67
N GLY A 66 16.10 11.06 4.60
CA GLY A 66 16.93 12.23 4.33
C GLY A 66 18.10 12.00 3.38
N LYS A 67 18.63 10.77 3.30
CA LYS A 67 19.80 10.43 2.48
C LYS A 67 19.41 9.73 1.18
N ASP A 68 18.84 8.53 1.28
CA ASP A 68 18.46 7.70 0.12
C ASP A 68 16.96 7.37 0.12
N PRO A 69 16.06 8.34 -0.16
CA PRO A 69 14.62 8.15 -0.05
C PRO A 69 14.06 6.95 -0.82
N GLN A 70 14.64 6.64 -1.99
CA GLN A 70 14.19 5.54 -2.84
C GLN A 70 14.52 4.18 -2.22
N GLU A 71 15.73 4.03 -1.68
CA GLU A 71 16.21 2.78 -1.08
C GLU A 71 15.46 2.49 0.22
N VAL A 72 15.25 3.54 1.03
CA VAL A 72 14.42 3.46 2.25
C VAL A 72 12.97 3.14 1.92
N ALA A 73 12.41 3.68 0.83
CA ALA A 73 11.06 3.33 0.37
C ALA A 73 10.96 1.84 0.01
N LYS A 74 11.94 1.30 -0.72
CA LYS A 74 11.98 -0.12 -1.12
C LYS A 74 12.15 -1.04 0.10
N LEU A 75 13.03 -0.69 1.04
CA LEU A 75 13.16 -1.40 2.32
C LEU A 75 11.83 -1.39 3.09
N CYS A 76 11.17 -0.24 3.18
CA CYS A 76 9.88 -0.12 3.85
C CYS A 76 8.82 -1.02 3.19
N GLN A 77 8.76 -1.07 1.86
CA GLN A 77 7.83 -1.97 1.14
C GLN A 77 8.06 -3.42 1.55
N LEU A 78 9.31 -3.87 1.64
CA LEU A 78 9.63 -5.22 2.09
C LEU A 78 9.18 -5.44 3.54
N LEU A 79 9.53 -4.54 4.46
CA LEU A 79 9.10 -4.63 5.86
C LEU A 79 7.57 -4.68 6.02
N ARG A 80 6.82 -3.92 5.22
CA ARG A 80 5.36 -3.92 5.26
C ARG A 80 4.75 -5.18 4.63
N HIS A 81 5.47 -5.87 3.75
CA HIS A 81 5.00 -7.07 3.08
C HIS A 81 5.40 -8.36 3.80
N LEU A 82 6.51 -8.38 4.53
CA LEU A 82 6.95 -9.56 5.27
C LEU A 82 6.04 -9.81 6.48
N GLU A 83 5.54 -11.04 6.58
CA GLU A 83 4.75 -11.50 7.72
C GLU A 83 5.45 -11.28 9.08
N SER A 84 6.78 -11.37 9.13
CA SER A 84 7.57 -11.22 10.36
C SER A 84 7.67 -9.79 10.87
N THR A 85 7.44 -8.78 10.02
CA THR A 85 7.65 -7.36 10.34
C THR A 85 6.43 -6.47 10.07
N ARG A 86 5.32 -7.03 9.55
CA ARG A 86 4.09 -6.29 9.25
C ARG A 86 3.48 -5.52 10.43
N ASP A 87 3.69 -6.02 11.66
CA ASP A 87 3.12 -5.46 12.90
C ASP A 87 3.98 -4.33 13.47
N ILE A 88 5.20 -4.09 12.94
CA ILE A 88 6.06 -2.99 13.35
C ILE A 88 5.39 -1.66 12.99
N SER A 89 5.33 -0.73 13.95
CA SER A 89 4.86 0.63 13.69
C SER A 89 5.96 1.47 13.06
N ILE A 90 5.81 1.77 11.77
CA ILE A 90 6.81 2.50 10.99
C ILE A 90 6.45 3.98 10.86
N VAL A 91 7.39 4.87 11.21
CA VAL A 91 7.31 6.32 10.98
C VAL A 91 8.37 6.74 9.98
N GLY A 92 7.95 7.36 8.88
CA GLY A 92 8.88 7.98 7.92
C GLY A 92 9.34 9.34 8.41
N LEU A 93 10.64 9.62 8.37
CA LEU A 93 11.22 10.92 8.72
C LEU A 93 11.80 11.57 7.47
N PHE A 94 11.44 12.83 7.22
CA PHE A 94 11.85 13.57 6.01
C PHE A 94 12.52 14.87 6.39
N ASN A 95 13.55 15.26 5.64
CA ASN A 95 14.10 16.60 5.76
C ASN A 95 13.06 17.64 5.29
N GLN A 96 13.14 18.86 5.85
CA GLN A 96 12.35 19.97 5.35
C GLN A 96 12.77 20.31 3.91
N VAL A 97 11.80 20.48 3.03
CA VAL A 97 11.99 20.87 1.64
C VAL A 97 11.10 22.07 1.35
N ASP A 98 11.71 23.15 0.87
CA ASP A 98 10.99 24.40 0.57
C ASP A 98 10.09 24.27 -0.66
N ASP A 99 10.44 23.38 -1.58
CA ASP A 99 9.66 23.10 -2.79
C ASP A 99 8.44 22.22 -2.49
N ALA A 100 7.25 22.77 -2.73
CA ALA A 100 5.97 22.11 -2.44
C ALA A 100 5.73 20.86 -3.30
N GLN A 101 6.21 20.86 -4.56
CA GLN A 101 6.06 19.72 -5.47
C GLN A 101 6.91 18.53 -5.02
N ARG A 102 8.19 18.78 -4.69
CA ARG A 102 9.07 17.76 -4.10
C ARG A 102 8.52 17.22 -2.79
N ARG A 103 7.96 18.07 -1.93
CA ARG A 103 7.30 17.60 -0.70
C ARG A 103 6.14 16.67 -1.02
N LEU A 104 5.24 17.06 -1.94
CA LEU A 104 4.13 16.21 -2.36
C LEU A 104 4.62 14.86 -2.89
N HIS A 105 5.64 14.89 -3.75
CA HIS A 105 6.27 13.69 -4.30
C HIS A 105 6.82 12.76 -3.21
N PHE A 106 7.58 13.29 -2.24
CA PHE A 106 8.09 12.48 -1.13
C PHE A 106 6.98 11.87 -0.28
N MET A 107 5.89 12.59 -0.05
CA MET A 107 4.74 12.05 0.68
C MET A 107 4.04 10.93 -0.10
N GLN A 108 3.89 11.09 -1.42
CA GLN A 108 3.34 10.03 -2.28
C GLN A 108 4.23 8.78 -2.26
N VAL A 109 5.56 8.94 -2.38
CA VAL A 109 6.52 7.83 -2.28
C VAL A 109 6.40 7.12 -0.92
N SER A 110 6.31 7.89 0.17
CA SER A 110 6.12 7.35 1.53
C SER A 110 4.85 6.51 1.66
N MET A 111 3.73 7.01 1.14
CA MET A 111 2.44 6.31 1.21
C MET A 111 2.41 5.06 0.33
N GLN A 112 3.00 5.13 -0.86
CA GLN A 112 3.19 3.97 -1.72
C GLN A 112 4.13 2.92 -1.10
N ALA A 113 5.02 3.33 -0.20
CA ALA A 113 5.85 2.42 0.57
C ALA A 113 5.11 1.77 1.76
N GLY A 114 3.86 2.17 2.02
CA GLY A 114 3.03 1.64 3.10
C GLY A 114 3.22 2.34 4.45
N ILE A 115 3.82 3.53 4.47
CA ILE A 115 3.99 4.34 5.70
C ILE A 115 2.68 5.04 6.03
N VAL A 116 2.19 4.85 7.26
CA VAL A 116 0.95 5.44 7.79
C VAL A 116 1.18 6.81 8.43
N CYS A 117 2.41 7.15 8.77
CA CYS A 117 2.71 8.45 9.36
C CYS A 117 4.09 8.91 8.94
N SER A 118 4.14 10.09 8.32
CA SER A 118 5.37 10.71 7.83
C SER A 118 5.58 12.05 8.52
N GLN A 119 6.76 12.28 9.08
CA GLN A 119 7.12 13.47 9.83
C GLN A 119 8.19 14.27 9.11
N ILE A 120 8.03 15.59 9.09
CA ILE A 120 9.08 16.50 8.64
C ILE A 120 9.96 16.81 9.86
N LYS A 121 11.25 16.50 9.78
CA LYS A 121 12.23 16.72 10.85
C LYS A 121 12.35 18.22 11.12
N ASN A 122 11.90 18.62 12.31
CA ASN A 122 12.05 19.97 12.83
C ASN A 122 12.83 19.89 14.14
N GLY A 123 14.06 20.43 14.17
CA GLY A 123 14.98 20.28 15.32
C GLY A 123 14.49 20.88 16.64
N GLY A 124 13.40 21.67 16.64
CA GLY A 124 12.80 22.25 17.83
C GLY A 124 11.47 21.62 18.26
N GLU A 125 10.95 20.62 17.52
CA GLU A 125 9.62 20.07 17.76
C GLU A 125 9.61 18.55 17.55
N LEU A 126 9.71 17.81 18.66
CA LEU A 126 9.79 16.34 18.67
C LEU A 126 8.50 15.69 19.17
N HIS A 127 7.54 16.52 19.59
CA HIS A 127 6.27 16.07 20.13
C HIS A 127 5.56 15.06 19.21
N ASP A 128 5.33 15.45 17.95
CA ASP A 128 4.52 14.69 16.99
C ASP A 128 5.19 13.39 16.55
N PRO A 129 6.50 13.37 16.21
CA PRO A 129 7.21 12.12 15.96
C PRO A 129 7.08 11.08 17.08
N VAL A 130 7.15 11.51 18.34
CA VAL A 130 7.04 10.61 19.50
C VAL A 130 5.59 10.22 19.76
N TYR A 131 4.68 11.20 19.79
CA TYR A 131 3.27 10.97 20.05
C TYR A 131 2.63 10.07 18.98
N HIS A 132 2.88 10.32 17.70
CA HIS A 132 2.33 9.51 16.62
C HIS A 132 2.88 8.09 16.65
N ALA A 133 4.20 7.92 16.75
CA ALA A 133 4.80 6.59 16.81
C ALA A 133 4.22 5.75 17.95
N TYR A 134 4.14 6.33 19.15
CA TYR A 134 3.58 5.65 20.31
C TYR A 134 2.08 5.39 20.16
N THR A 135 1.32 6.32 19.55
CA THR A 135 -0.11 6.09 19.26
C THR A 135 -0.34 4.96 18.29
N MET A 136 0.54 4.81 17.30
CA MET A 136 0.43 3.73 16.34
C MET A 136 0.78 2.38 16.97
N ALA A 137 1.85 2.31 17.76
CA ALA A 137 2.24 1.05 18.40
C ALA A 137 1.30 0.67 19.56
N PHE A 138 0.88 1.65 20.35
CA PHE A 138 0.18 1.44 21.63
C PHE A 138 -0.96 2.46 21.81
N PRO A 139 -2.02 2.42 20.99
CA PRO A 139 -3.11 3.40 21.03
C PRO A 139 -3.79 3.48 22.40
N GLU A 140 -3.82 2.36 23.13
CA GLU A 140 -4.43 2.28 24.46
C GLU A 140 -3.60 2.92 25.56
N LEU A 141 -2.27 2.97 25.43
CA LEU A 141 -1.35 3.48 26.44
C LEU A 141 -0.92 4.93 26.18
N THR A 142 -1.36 5.49 25.07
CA THR A 142 -0.93 6.81 24.63
C THR A 142 -1.42 7.92 25.56
N ILE A 143 -0.50 8.77 25.99
CA ILE A 143 -0.83 10.02 26.70
C ILE A 143 -1.39 11.01 25.69
N ARG A 144 -2.68 11.36 25.83
CA ARG A 144 -3.30 12.38 24.96
C ARG A 144 -2.65 13.75 25.24
N PRO A 145 -2.19 14.46 24.20
CA PRO A 145 -1.50 15.73 24.39
C PRO A 145 -2.48 16.85 24.74
N ASN A 146 -1.99 17.80 25.56
CA ASN A 146 -2.72 19.01 25.93
C ASN A 146 -2.57 20.08 24.84
N PHE A 147 -3.22 19.89 23.70
CA PHE A 147 -3.32 20.94 22.68
C PHE A 147 -4.59 21.76 22.84
N TYR A 148 -4.59 22.97 22.27
CA TYR A 148 -5.86 23.61 21.93
C TYR A 148 -6.60 22.66 20.99
N SER A 149 -7.84 22.35 21.34
CA SER A 149 -8.75 21.59 20.49
C SER A 149 -9.97 22.44 20.20
N MET A 150 -10.46 22.34 18.97
CA MET A 150 -11.78 22.85 18.61
C MET A 150 -12.76 21.69 18.75
N ASP A 151 -13.77 21.83 19.61
CA ASP A 151 -14.89 20.90 19.70
C ASP A 151 -16.09 21.46 18.95
N ALA A 152 -16.31 20.98 17.73
CA ALA A 152 -17.42 21.43 16.91
C ALA A 152 -18.70 20.68 17.30
N LYS A 153 -19.52 21.28 18.18
CA LYS A 153 -20.82 20.72 18.62
C LYS A 153 -21.72 20.24 17.48
N ASN A 154 -21.72 20.96 16.36
CA ASN A 154 -22.49 20.64 15.17
C ASN A 154 -21.64 20.02 14.06
N GLY A 155 -20.37 19.78 14.31
CA GLY A 155 -19.29 19.37 13.41
C GLY A 155 -19.08 20.28 12.19
N LEU A 156 -17.85 20.26 11.68
CA LEU A 156 -17.43 21.08 10.56
C LEU A 156 -17.34 20.24 9.28
N ALA A 157 -18.07 20.64 8.24
CA ALA A 157 -18.04 19.94 6.96
C ALA A 157 -16.66 20.07 6.30
N ALA A 158 -16.07 18.94 5.93
CA ALA A 158 -14.80 18.87 5.20
C ALA A 158 -14.83 17.69 4.22
N LYS A 159 -13.72 17.49 3.49
CA LYS A 159 -13.54 16.34 2.61
C LYS A 159 -12.20 15.68 2.92
N LEU A 160 -12.20 14.35 2.87
CA LEU A 160 -10.98 13.56 2.76
C LEU A 160 -10.76 13.21 1.29
N ILE A 161 -9.49 13.04 0.95
CA ILE A 161 -9.04 12.68 -0.38
C ILE A 161 -8.28 11.35 -0.27
N GLU A 162 -8.80 10.31 -0.92
CA GLU A 162 -8.05 9.08 -1.16
C GLU A 162 -7.28 9.22 -2.47
N ASN A 163 -5.98 8.94 -2.43
CA ASN A 163 -5.13 8.87 -3.62
C ASN A 163 -4.89 7.40 -3.94
N PHE A 164 -5.22 6.99 -5.16
CA PHE A 164 -4.93 5.65 -5.64
C PHE A 164 -4.25 5.68 -7.00
N ARG A 165 -3.49 4.61 -7.26
CA ARG A 165 -2.81 4.39 -8.53
C ARG A 165 -3.76 3.75 -9.53
N ILE A 166 -3.73 4.24 -10.75
CA ILE A 166 -4.36 3.62 -11.91
C ILE A 166 -3.50 2.43 -12.33
N ASN A 167 -4.10 1.24 -12.34
CA ASN A 167 -3.45 0.00 -12.75
C ASN A 167 -3.31 -0.06 -14.27
N TYR A 168 -4.37 0.30 -15.00
CA TYR A 168 -4.33 0.49 -16.46
C TYR A 168 -5.46 1.39 -16.93
N LEU A 169 -5.26 1.96 -18.12
CA LEU A 169 -6.26 2.61 -18.95
C LEU A 169 -6.63 1.66 -20.09
N HIS A 170 -7.92 1.53 -20.34
CA HIS A 170 -8.48 0.87 -21.51
C HIS A 170 -9.30 1.90 -22.28
N HIS A 171 -9.71 1.61 -23.52
CA HIS A 171 -10.45 2.60 -24.31
C HIS A 171 -11.81 2.96 -23.71
N ASP A 172 -12.46 2.08 -22.93
CA ASP A 172 -13.79 2.30 -22.32
C ASP A 172 -13.83 2.38 -20.79
N HIS A 173 -12.77 2.00 -20.09
CA HIS A 173 -12.69 2.12 -18.62
C HIS A 173 -11.25 2.29 -18.14
N LEU A 174 -11.10 2.77 -16.92
CA LEU A 174 -9.86 2.63 -16.16
C LEU A 174 -10.03 1.58 -15.06
N GLN A 175 -8.92 0.99 -14.62
CA GLN A 175 -8.88 0.13 -13.44
C GLN A 175 -7.98 0.73 -12.38
N PHE A 176 -8.43 0.73 -11.14
CA PHE A 176 -7.64 1.14 -9.98
C PHE A 176 -7.93 0.24 -8.78
N GLU A 177 -7.13 0.40 -7.74
CA GLU A 177 -7.25 -0.31 -6.48
C GLU A 177 -7.51 0.71 -5.36
N SER A 178 -8.55 0.49 -4.55
CA SER A 178 -8.96 1.42 -3.48
C SER A 178 -9.35 0.65 -2.21
N ASN A 179 -9.25 1.32 -1.06
CA ASN A 179 -9.75 0.79 0.21
C ASN A 179 -11.24 1.10 0.42
N GLN A 180 -11.83 1.91 -0.46
CA GLN A 180 -13.24 2.28 -0.45
C GLN A 180 -14.08 1.25 -1.18
N SER A 181 -15.25 0.97 -0.59
CA SER A 181 -16.25 0.13 -1.22
C SER A 181 -17.12 0.99 -2.14
N PHE A 182 -17.38 0.47 -3.34
CA PHE A 182 -18.27 1.07 -4.32
C PHE A 182 -19.31 0.04 -4.78
N GLU A 183 -20.43 0.52 -5.28
CA GLU A 183 -21.48 -0.34 -5.83
C GLU A 183 -21.41 -0.38 -7.36
N VAL A 184 -21.63 -1.56 -7.94
CA VAL A 184 -21.74 -1.68 -9.40
C VAL A 184 -22.94 -0.87 -9.88
N GLY A 185 -22.70 0.01 -10.86
CA GLY A 185 -23.67 0.95 -11.39
C GLY A 185 -23.60 2.35 -10.78
N GLN A 186 -22.90 2.53 -9.65
CA GLN A 186 -22.68 3.82 -9.01
C GLN A 186 -21.91 4.76 -9.95
N VAL A 187 -22.32 6.03 -9.98
CA VAL A 187 -21.55 7.10 -10.64
C VAL A 187 -20.73 7.83 -9.59
N ILE A 188 -19.44 7.96 -9.83
CA ILE A 188 -18.50 8.66 -8.95
C ILE A 188 -17.75 9.73 -9.73
N GLU A 189 -17.28 10.75 -9.00
CA GLU A 189 -16.38 11.75 -9.54
C GLU A 189 -14.95 11.41 -9.15
N LEU A 190 -14.07 11.28 -10.15
CA LEU A 190 -12.63 11.09 -9.94
C LEU A 190 -11.88 12.28 -10.52
N GLU A 191 -11.00 12.86 -9.72
CA GLU A 191 -10.01 13.81 -10.22
C GLU A 191 -8.82 13.01 -10.76
N THR A 192 -8.58 13.08 -12.07
CA THR A 192 -7.44 12.45 -12.73
C THR A 192 -6.61 13.51 -13.44
N LYS A 193 -5.41 13.13 -13.90
CA LYS A 193 -4.57 13.96 -14.77
C LYS A 193 -4.67 13.54 -16.25
N ILE A 194 -5.72 12.80 -16.62
CA ILE A 194 -6.03 12.53 -18.02
C ILE A 194 -6.40 13.88 -18.68
N PRO A 195 -5.88 14.19 -19.89
CA PRO A 195 -6.14 15.47 -20.54
C PRO A 195 -7.63 15.73 -20.75
N ILE A 196 -8.11 16.91 -20.38
CA ILE A 196 -9.53 17.27 -20.41
C ILE A 196 -10.08 17.48 -21.83
N ASP A 197 -9.20 17.79 -22.77
CA ASP A 197 -9.48 17.82 -24.20
C ASP A 197 -9.71 16.42 -24.78
N VAL A 198 -9.23 15.38 -24.09
CA VAL A 198 -9.40 13.97 -24.49
C VAL A 198 -10.58 13.32 -23.77
N ILE A 199 -10.70 13.51 -22.45
CA ILE A 199 -11.87 13.11 -21.66
C ILE A 199 -12.41 14.32 -20.89
N PRO A 200 -13.43 15.02 -21.40
CA PRO A 200 -13.99 16.20 -20.74
C PRO A 200 -14.66 15.94 -19.38
N SER A 201 -15.27 14.78 -19.19
CA SER A 201 -16.00 14.44 -17.96
C SER A 201 -15.09 13.89 -16.86
N LYS A 202 -15.37 14.27 -15.61
CA LYS A 202 -14.77 13.66 -14.40
C LYS A 202 -15.61 12.51 -13.83
N LEU A 203 -16.72 12.17 -14.47
CA LEU A 203 -17.67 11.20 -13.97
C LEU A 203 -17.39 9.82 -14.56
N TYR A 204 -17.42 8.82 -13.67
CA TYR A 204 -17.16 7.43 -14.00
C TYR A 204 -18.28 6.55 -13.45
N LYS A 205 -18.67 5.53 -14.21
CA LYS A 205 -19.63 4.53 -13.76
C LYS A 205 -18.89 3.27 -13.34
N ILE A 206 -19.07 2.83 -12.10
CA ILE A 206 -18.51 1.58 -11.61
C ILE A 206 -19.15 0.41 -12.35
N ILE A 207 -18.34 -0.43 -12.99
CA ILE A 207 -18.80 -1.59 -13.76
C ILE A 207 -18.38 -2.92 -13.14
N SER A 208 -17.34 -2.93 -12.31
CA SER A 208 -16.85 -4.12 -11.63
C SER A 208 -16.14 -3.76 -10.34
N VAL A 209 -16.35 -4.58 -9.30
CA VAL A 209 -15.67 -4.51 -8.00
C VAL A 209 -15.29 -5.94 -7.60
N SER A 210 -14.04 -6.16 -7.22
CA SER A 210 -13.54 -7.48 -6.82
C SER A 210 -12.52 -7.37 -5.68
N SER A 211 -12.40 -8.41 -4.87
CA SER A 211 -11.53 -8.45 -3.67
C SER A 211 -10.29 -9.32 -3.85
N GLY A 212 -9.92 -9.68 -5.08
CA GLY A 212 -8.72 -10.49 -5.34
C GLY A 212 -7.97 -10.12 -6.62
N ASN A 213 -6.80 -10.73 -6.78
CA ASN A 213 -5.85 -10.47 -7.86
C ASN A 213 -5.40 -9.00 -7.90
N HIS A 214 -4.87 -8.51 -6.78
CA HIS A 214 -4.36 -7.16 -6.57
C HIS A 214 -2.87 -7.03 -6.86
N TYR A 215 -2.43 -5.82 -7.17
CA TYR A 215 -1.02 -5.43 -7.28
C TYR A 215 -0.53 -4.65 -6.05
N TYR A 216 -1.43 -3.93 -5.38
CA TYR A 216 -1.15 -3.08 -4.23
C TYR A 216 -1.97 -3.55 -3.02
N PRO A 217 -1.61 -3.16 -1.78
CA PRO A 217 -2.30 -3.58 -0.56
C PRO A 217 -3.64 -2.85 -0.33
N ALA A 218 -4.50 -2.80 -1.34
CA ALA A 218 -5.85 -2.23 -1.28
C ALA A 218 -6.92 -3.32 -1.11
N ARG A 219 -8.11 -2.96 -0.62
CA ARG A 219 -9.19 -3.94 -0.39
C ARG A 219 -9.92 -4.34 -1.66
N TYR A 220 -10.08 -3.41 -2.60
CA TYR A 220 -10.92 -3.60 -3.78
C TYR A 220 -10.18 -3.22 -5.05
N LYS A 221 -10.34 -4.04 -6.07
CA LYS A 221 -9.99 -3.73 -7.46
C LYS A 221 -11.26 -3.34 -8.19
N ILE A 222 -11.24 -2.15 -8.77
CA ILE A 222 -12.41 -1.47 -9.34
C ILE A 222 -12.14 -1.18 -10.81
N GLN A 223 -13.13 -1.47 -11.65
CA GLN A 223 -13.18 -0.95 -13.02
C GLN A 223 -14.27 0.12 -13.10
N ALA A 224 -13.90 1.28 -13.64
CA ALA A 224 -14.76 2.44 -13.75
C ALA A 224 -14.80 2.93 -15.20
N ARG A 225 -15.98 2.79 -15.83
CA ARG A 225 -16.24 3.20 -17.21
C ARG A 225 -16.31 4.71 -17.33
N TYR A 226 -15.66 5.27 -18.34
CA TYR A 226 -15.76 6.70 -18.64
C TYR A 226 -17.18 7.07 -19.02
N LEU A 227 -17.69 8.20 -18.53
CA LEU A 227 -18.86 8.83 -19.14
C LEU A 227 -18.51 9.68 -20.38
N TYR A 228 -17.23 9.98 -20.58
CA TYR A 228 -16.64 10.83 -21.63
C TYR A 228 -17.11 12.29 -21.62
N LEU A 229 -18.42 12.51 -21.66
CA LEU A 229 -19.07 13.81 -21.48
C LEU A 229 -20.00 13.77 -20.27
N ASP A 230 -20.19 14.90 -19.60
CA ASP A 230 -21.13 14.98 -18.48
C ASP A 230 -22.55 14.62 -18.93
N PRO A 231 -23.36 13.93 -18.10
CA PRO A 231 -24.71 13.55 -18.45
C PRO A 231 -25.61 14.79 -18.57
N VAL A 232 -26.56 14.75 -19.50
CA VAL A 232 -27.61 15.77 -19.60
C VAL A 232 -28.60 15.52 -18.46
N PHE A 233 -28.59 16.40 -17.46
CA PHE A 233 -29.47 16.31 -16.30
C PHE A 233 -30.93 16.59 -16.67
N GLU A 234 -31.83 15.73 -16.19
CA GLU A 234 -33.27 15.94 -16.28
C GLU A 234 -33.74 16.84 -15.13
N LYS A 235 -34.59 17.83 -15.43
CA LYS A 235 -35.29 18.57 -14.39
C LYS A 235 -36.40 17.72 -13.78
N GLU A 236 -36.73 17.96 -12.52
CA GLU A 236 -37.93 17.37 -11.90
C GLU A 236 -39.18 17.96 -12.59
N ALA A 237 -39.86 17.15 -13.39
CA ALA A 237 -41.05 17.48 -14.19
C ALA A 237 -40.83 18.44 -15.40
N PRO A 238 -40.13 17.99 -16.46
CA PRO A 238 -39.96 18.77 -17.68
C PRO A 238 -41.25 18.79 -18.51
N ASP A 239 -41.55 19.93 -19.13
CA ASP A 239 -42.67 20.05 -20.07
C ASP A 239 -42.39 19.28 -21.39
N LYS A 240 -43.37 19.20 -22.31
CA LYS A 240 -43.21 18.45 -23.57
C LYS A 240 -42.09 18.99 -24.46
N ILE A 241 -41.88 20.31 -24.47
CA ILE A 241 -40.85 20.95 -25.31
C ILE A 241 -39.47 20.71 -24.69
N GLU A 242 -39.38 20.82 -23.37
CA GLU A 242 -38.16 20.58 -22.61
C GLU A 242 -37.73 19.11 -22.68
N LYS A 243 -38.68 18.16 -22.63
CA LYS A 243 -38.40 16.73 -22.89
C LYS A 243 -37.79 16.50 -24.27
N ALA A 244 -38.31 17.17 -25.31
CA ALA A 244 -37.76 17.06 -26.66
C ALA A 244 -36.33 17.61 -26.74
N LYS A 245 -36.07 18.77 -26.11
CA LYS A 245 -34.72 19.36 -26.03
C LYS A 245 -33.73 18.49 -25.27
N ILE A 246 -34.15 17.89 -24.15
CA ILE A 246 -33.32 16.97 -23.38
C ILE A 246 -32.99 15.73 -24.21
N LEU A 247 -33.95 15.19 -24.96
CA LEU A 247 -33.73 14.03 -25.83
C LEU A 247 -32.74 14.38 -26.96
N GLU A 248 -32.93 15.51 -27.62
CA GLU A 248 -32.03 16.01 -28.66
C GLU A 248 -30.60 16.21 -28.11
N ALA A 249 -30.45 16.83 -26.93
CA ALA A 249 -29.15 17.00 -26.28
C ALA A 249 -28.50 15.67 -25.89
N LYS A 250 -29.29 14.66 -25.49
CA LYS A 250 -28.78 13.30 -25.23
C LYS A 250 -28.30 12.62 -26.51
N GLU A 251 -29.05 12.74 -27.60
CA GLU A 251 -28.67 12.18 -28.90
C GLU A 251 -27.43 12.85 -29.48
N GLU A 252 -27.34 14.18 -29.38
CA GLU A 252 -26.14 14.94 -29.76
C GLU A 252 -24.92 14.53 -28.92
N ARG A 253 -25.09 14.41 -27.61
CA ARG A 253 -24.04 13.93 -26.70
C ARG A 253 -23.54 12.53 -27.09
N GLU A 254 -24.43 11.57 -27.31
CA GLU A 254 -24.05 10.21 -27.72
C GLU A 254 -23.32 10.22 -29.07
N ARG A 255 -23.74 11.07 -30.01
CA ARG A 255 -23.05 11.24 -31.30
C ARG A 255 -21.65 11.80 -31.11
N SER A 256 -21.47 12.89 -30.37
CA SER A 256 -20.16 13.47 -30.08
C SER A 256 -19.22 12.49 -29.37
N ILE A 257 -19.74 11.68 -28.44
CA ILE A 257 -18.94 10.64 -27.79
C ILE A 257 -18.40 9.64 -28.80
N MET A 258 -19.25 9.13 -29.70
CA MET A 258 -18.89 8.08 -30.65
C MET A 258 -18.01 8.59 -31.79
N ASP A 259 -18.30 9.79 -32.30
CA ASP A 259 -17.68 10.32 -33.52
C ASP A 259 -16.43 11.16 -33.23
N GLU A 260 -16.30 11.75 -32.04
CA GLU A 260 -15.22 12.69 -31.71
C GLU A 260 -14.39 12.24 -30.49
N VAL A 261 -15.04 12.02 -29.34
CA VAL A 261 -14.33 11.84 -28.06
C VAL A 261 -13.66 10.47 -27.95
N ILE A 262 -14.35 9.37 -28.28
CA ILE A 262 -13.76 8.02 -28.25
C ILE A 262 -12.60 7.89 -29.25
N PRO A 263 -12.71 8.35 -30.51
CA PRO A 263 -11.59 8.36 -31.44
C PRO A 263 -10.38 9.15 -30.90
N ALA A 264 -10.60 10.38 -30.41
CA ALA A 264 -9.52 11.20 -29.83
C ALA A 264 -8.84 10.52 -28.63
N PHE A 265 -9.62 9.84 -27.78
CA PHE A 265 -9.08 9.11 -26.64
C PHE A 265 -8.29 7.86 -27.05
N LYS A 266 -8.73 7.14 -28.09
CA LYS A 266 -7.97 6.02 -28.65
C LYS A 266 -6.65 6.49 -29.24
N ASP A 267 -6.66 7.56 -30.03
CA ASP A 267 -5.46 8.16 -30.62
C ASP A 267 -4.48 8.61 -29.52
N TRP A 268 -4.99 9.21 -28.43
CA TRP A 268 -4.18 9.58 -27.28
C TRP A 268 -3.58 8.36 -26.57
N ILE A 269 -4.37 7.32 -26.27
CA ILE A 269 -3.85 6.06 -25.70
C ILE A 269 -2.75 5.49 -26.60
N GLU A 270 -3.00 5.37 -27.91
CA GLU A 270 -2.03 4.84 -28.88
C GLU A 270 -0.73 5.66 -28.91
N SER A 271 -0.83 6.99 -28.76
CA SER A 271 0.33 7.88 -28.72
C SER A 271 1.23 7.66 -27.49
N ILE A 272 0.66 7.21 -26.37
CA ILE A 272 1.39 6.93 -25.12
C ILE A 272 1.71 5.44 -24.95
N MET A 273 1.19 4.54 -25.78
CA MET A 273 1.36 3.08 -25.62
C MET A 273 2.82 2.63 -25.53
N THR A 274 3.75 3.32 -26.18
CA THR A 274 5.19 3.02 -26.12
C THR A 274 5.80 3.23 -24.74
N GLU A 275 5.16 4.01 -23.88
CA GLU A 275 5.57 4.30 -22.50
C GLU A 275 4.96 3.31 -21.49
N SER A 276 4.12 2.38 -21.97
CA SER A 276 3.47 1.37 -21.14
C SER A 276 4.51 0.43 -20.52
N SER A 277 4.39 0.15 -19.23
CA SER A 277 5.28 -0.77 -18.51
C SER A 277 4.47 -1.91 -17.86
N PRO A 278 4.03 -2.91 -18.65
CA PRO A 278 3.13 -3.94 -18.19
C PRO A 278 3.83 -4.95 -17.26
N LYS A 279 3.31 -5.11 -16.04
CA LYS A 279 3.74 -6.16 -15.10
C LYS A 279 2.88 -7.40 -15.27
N ASN A 280 3.27 -8.25 -16.22
CA ASN A 280 2.46 -9.37 -16.69
C ASN A 280 2.62 -10.65 -15.86
N VAL A 281 3.69 -10.74 -15.07
CA VAL A 281 3.97 -11.91 -14.24
C VAL A 281 3.99 -11.48 -12.78
N LYS A 282 3.28 -12.23 -11.94
CA LYS A 282 3.33 -12.08 -10.48
C LYS A 282 4.11 -13.25 -9.90
N ILE A 283 5.13 -12.97 -9.10
CA ILE A 283 6.01 -13.96 -8.50
C ILE A 283 5.87 -13.87 -6.99
N LEU A 284 5.48 -14.96 -6.35
CA LEU A 284 5.55 -15.10 -4.90
C LEU A 284 6.80 -15.89 -4.55
N VAL A 285 7.66 -15.33 -3.71
CA VAL A 285 8.83 -16.00 -3.17
C VAL A 285 8.61 -16.27 -1.69
N VAL A 286 8.79 -17.52 -1.28
CA VAL A 286 8.75 -17.95 0.12
C VAL A 286 10.15 -18.36 0.53
N ASP A 287 10.80 -17.51 1.31
CA ASP A 287 12.21 -17.63 1.70
C ASP A 287 12.42 -16.99 3.07
N LYS A 288 12.51 -17.83 4.10
CA LYS A 288 12.61 -17.39 5.50
C LYS A 288 13.92 -16.67 5.80
N LYS A 289 15.00 -17.01 5.10
CA LYS A 289 16.32 -16.42 5.32
C LYS A 289 16.60 -15.24 4.39
N LEU A 290 15.65 -14.94 3.49
CA LEU A 290 15.77 -13.89 2.48
C LEU A 290 17.05 -14.08 1.64
N GLN A 291 17.45 -15.33 1.37
CA GLN A 291 18.62 -15.68 0.56
C GLN A 291 18.55 -15.15 -0.86
N LEU A 292 17.34 -15.00 -1.41
CA LEU A 292 17.14 -14.31 -2.69
C LEU A 292 17.83 -12.94 -2.72
N LEU A 293 17.86 -12.23 -1.59
CA LEU A 293 18.39 -10.87 -1.50
C LEU A 293 19.93 -10.83 -1.45
N ASP A 294 20.61 -11.96 -1.18
CA ASP A 294 22.08 -12.01 -1.07
C ASP A 294 22.80 -11.76 -2.40
N GLN A 295 22.12 -12.02 -3.52
CA GLN A 295 22.69 -11.95 -4.86
C GLN A 295 22.18 -10.74 -5.64
N LEU A 296 21.57 -9.76 -4.96
CA LEU A 296 21.05 -8.58 -5.61
C LEU A 296 22.13 -7.54 -5.84
N GLU A 297 22.43 -7.31 -7.12
CA GLU A 297 23.18 -6.14 -7.57
C GLU A 297 22.30 -4.87 -7.58
N ASP A 298 20.98 -5.05 -7.75
CA ASP A 298 19.95 -4.00 -7.68
C ASP A 298 18.62 -4.61 -7.22
N TRP A 299 17.66 -3.78 -6.82
CA TRP A 299 16.34 -4.21 -6.40
C TRP A 299 15.57 -4.85 -7.55
N ILE A 300 14.92 -5.98 -7.26
CA ILE A 300 14.18 -6.80 -8.22
C ILE A 300 12.91 -6.08 -8.77
N GLY A 301 12.54 -4.92 -8.22
CA GLY A 301 11.24 -4.25 -8.42
C GLY A 301 11.05 -3.46 -9.73
N ASP A 302 12.12 -3.15 -10.47
CA ASP A 302 12.07 -2.33 -11.69
C ASP A 302 11.94 -3.15 -12.99
N GLN A 303 11.53 -4.41 -12.86
CA GLN A 303 11.36 -5.34 -13.96
C GLN A 303 9.89 -5.44 -14.41
N ASP A 304 9.65 -6.09 -15.55
CA ASP A 304 8.33 -6.35 -16.16
C ASP A 304 7.49 -7.42 -15.42
N TYR A 305 7.77 -7.59 -14.12
CA TYR A 305 7.05 -8.48 -13.21
C TYR A 305 6.85 -7.81 -11.84
N SER A 306 5.87 -8.33 -11.10
CA SER A 306 5.69 -8.06 -9.69
C SER A 306 6.32 -9.20 -8.90
N LEU A 307 7.07 -8.87 -7.86
CA LEU A 307 7.64 -9.83 -6.93
C LEU A 307 7.14 -9.51 -5.53
N LYS A 308 6.61 -10.52 -4.84
CA LYS A 308 6.26 -10.47 -3.42
C LYS A 308 7.09 -11.51 -2.68
N LEU A 309 7.76 -11.07 -1.62
CA LEU A 309 8.59 -11.91 -0.76
C LEU A 309 7.86 -12.18 0.55
N GLN A 310 7.92 -13.41 1.03
CA GLN A 310 7.38 -13.86 2.31
C GLN A 310 8.40 -14.72 3.02
N THR A 311 8.57 -14.52 4.33
CA THR A 311 9.43 -15.39 5.14
C THR A 311 8.72 -16.70 5.48
N LEU A 312 7.39 -16.64 5.67
CA LEU A 312 6.53 -17.78 5.98
C LEU A 312 5.14 -17.59 5.36
N LEU A 313 4.49 -18.70 4.98
CA LEU A 313 3.09 -18.70 4.54
C LEU A 313 2.16 -19.10 5.70
N ARG A 314 1.67 -18.13 6.47
CA ARG A 314 0.71 -18.40 7.58
C ARG A 314 -0.73 -18.53 7.09
N ASP A 315 -1.21 -17.52 6.35
CA ASP A 315 -2.52 -17.56 5.69
C ASP A 315 -2.34 -17.75 4.19
N THR A 316 -2.07 -19.00 3.81
CA THR A 316 -1.81 -19.35 2.41
C THR A 316 -3.02 -19.07 1.52
N GLU A 317 -4.24 -19.13 2.06
CA GLU A 317 -5.46 -18.92 1.29
C GLU A 317 -5.64 -17.43 0.96
N GLU A 318 -5.58 -16.57 1.99
CA GLU A 318 -5.67 -15.12 1.79
C GLU A 318 -4.58 -14.62 0.84
N GLU A 319 -3.35 -15.09 1.02
CA GLU A 319 -2.19 -14.68 0.20
C GLU A 319 -2.36 -15.07 -1.28
N LEU A 320 -2.82 -16.31 -1.55
CA LEU A 320 -3.04 -16.78 -2.92
C LEU A 320 -4.25 -16.11 -3.58
N ASP A 321 -5.36 -15.92 -2.87
CA ASP A 321 -6.54 -15.28 -3.42
C ASP A 321 -6.32 -13.79 -3.69
N PHE A 322 -5.61 -13.13 -2.78
CA PHE A 322 -5.28 -11.72 -2.89
C PHE A 322 -4.29 -11.47 -4.02
N TYR A 323 -3.14 -12.16 -4.02
CA TYR A 323 -2.05 -11.85 -4.95
C TYR A 323 -2.16 -12.59 -6.29
N ARG A 324 -2.68 -13.84 -6.28
CA ARG A 324 -2.74 -14.76 -7.44
C ARG A 324 -1.44 -14.81 -8.26
N PRO A 325 -0.32 -15.24 -7.65
CA PRO A 325 0.95 -15.33 -8.36
C PRO A 325 0.88 -16.31 -9.53
N SER A 326 1.57 -16.01 -10.63
CA SER A 326 1.78 -16.92 -11.75
C SER A 326 2.89 -17.93 -11.48
N ILE A 327 3.88 -17.52 -10.67
CA ILE A 327 5.02 -18.33 -10.26
C ILE A 327 5.15 -18.25 -8.75
N ILE A 328 5.31 -19.39 -8.09
CA ILE A 328 5.57 -19.51 -6.66
C ILE A 328 6.92 -20.20 -6.51
N ALA A 329 7.91 -19.47 -6.01
CA ALA A 329 9.25 -19.97 -5.71
C ALA A 329 9.37 -20.20 -4.21
N PHE A 330 9.68 -21.41 -3.80
CA PHE A 330 9.63 -21.85 -2.40
C PHE A 330 10.99 -22.42 -1.99
N GLU A 331 11.67 -21.76 -1.07
CA GLU A 331 12.91 -22.26 -0.46
C GLU A 331 12.56 -23.22 0.68
N LYS A 332 12.88 -24.50 0.49
CA LYS A 332 12.64 -25.51 1.51
C LYS A 332 13.67 -25.42 2.63
N GLU A 333 13.21 -25.48 3.87
CA GLU A 333 14.06 -25.54 5.04
C GLU A 333 14.32 -26.98 5.48
N ASP A 334 15.55 -27.23 5.94
CA ASP A 334 15.85 -28.39 6.76
C ASP A 334 15.24 -28.20 8.14
N ILE A 335 14.29 -29.07 8.49
CA ILE A 335 13.64 -29.02 9.80
C ILE A 335 14.59 -29.67 10.81
N PRO A 336 15.11 -28.92 11.81
CA PRO A 336 15.94 -29.51 12.85
C PRO A 336 15.15 -30.56 13.63
N ILE A 337 15.83 -31.61 14.07
CA ILE A 337 15.22 -32.69 14.88
C ILE A 337 14.91 -32.17 16.30
N GLU A 338 15.72 -31.23 16.79
CA GLU A 338 15.60 -30.59 18.09
C GLU A 338 15.98 -29.10 17.97
N GLU A 339 15.22 -28.21 18.59
CA GLU A 339 15.61 -26.81 18.79
C GLU A 339 15.91 -26.54 20.26
N VAL A 340 16.75 -25.54 20.52
CA VAL A 340 17.09 -25.11 21.86
C VAL A 340 16.48 -23.72 22.08
N ASP A 341 15.73 -23.54 23.16
CA ASP A 341 15.18 -22.23 23.52
C ASP A 341 16.29 -21.26 23.99
N LEU A 342 15.93 -19.99 24.21
CA LEU A 342 16.84 -18.95 24.69
C LEU A 342 17.48 -19.27 26.05
N GLU A 343 16.95 -20.25 26.79
CA GLU A 343 17.45 -20.71 28.09
C GLU A 343 18.30 -21.99 27.98
N GLY A 344 18.51 -22.51 26.77
CA GLY A 344 19.29 -23.72 26.54
C GLY A 344 18.52 -25.04 26.73
N LYS A 345 17.18 -25.02 26.75
CA LYS A 345 16.35 -26.24 26.84
C LYS A 345 15.90 -26.71 25.47
N THR A 346 15.97 -28.03 25.26
CA THR A 346 15.41 -28.69 24.09
C THR A 346 13.89 -28.54 24.05
N ILE A 347 13.38 -27.99 22.96
CA ILE A 347 11.94 -27.84 22.68
C ILE A 347 11.53 -28.69 21.49
N ASN A 348 10.30 -29.23 21.53
CA ASN A 348 9.72 -29.95 20.41
C ASN A 348 9.47 -28.99 19.25
N VAL A 349 10.12 -29.26 18.11
CA VAL A 349 10.02 -28.47 16.90
C VAL A 349 8.62 -28.59 16.33
N ASN A 350 7.91 -27.47 16.16
CA ASN A 350 6.63 -27.45 15.46
C ASN A 350 6.91 -27.35 13.95
N PRO A 351 6.66 -28.40 13.14
CA PRO A 351 6.96 -28.37 11.71
C PRO A 351 6.22 -27.27 10.95
N ALA A 352 5.12 -26.74 11.50
CA ALA A 352 4.38 -25.62 10.91
C ALA A 352 5.12 -24.27 10.98
N GLN A 353 6.24 -24.18 11.71
CA GLN A 353 7.09 -22.98 11.79
C GLN A 353 8.21 -22.95 10.73
N TYR A 354 8.23 -23.93 9.84
CA TYR A 354 9.24 -24.06 8.79
C TYR A 354 8.59 -24.22 7.42
N ASN A 355 9.32 -23.79 6.41
CA ASN A 355 8.99 -23.99 5.01
C ASN A 355 9.36 -25.42 4.59
N GLY A 356 8.55 -26.40 5.01
CA GLY A 356 8.75 -27.83 4.72
C GLY A 356 7.68 -28.44 3.82
N ASN A 357 7.73 -29.78 3.68
CA ASN A 357 6.77 -30.55 2.87
C ASN A 357 5.31 -30.35 3.31
N VAL A 358 5.06 -30.16 4.62
CA VAL A 358 3.70 -29.90 5.14
C VAL A 358 3.15 -28.60 4.57
N THR A 359 3.97 -27.54 4.55
CA THR A 359 3.61 -26.22 4.01
C THR A 359 3.39 -26.29 2.50
N ILE A 360 4.24 -27.03 1.78
CA ILE A 360 4.07 -27.29 0.34
C ILE A 360 2.76 -28.03 0.07
N GLY A 361 2.43 -29.07 0.85
CA GLY A 361 1.17 -29.80 0.72
C GLY A 361 -0.05 -28.90 0.84
N LYS A 362 -0.10 -28.08 1.91
CA LYS A 362 -1.16 -27.07 2.10
C LYS A 362 -1.24 -26.07 0.95
N LEU A 363 -0.09 -25.60 0.47
CA LEU A 363 -0.01 -24.70 -0.68
C LEU A 363 -0.67 -25.32 -1.92
N ILE A 364 -0.33 -26.56 -2.26
CA ILE A 364 -0.91 -27.26 -3.41
C ILE A 364 -2.41 -27.52 -3.23
N GLU A 365 -2.85 -27.93 -2.03
CA GLU A 365 -4.27 -28.11 -1.73
C GLU A 365 -5.06 -26.82 -1.98
N LYS A 366 -4.54 -25.68 -1.54
CA LYS A 366 -5.17 -24.37 -1.74
C LYS A 366 -5.16 -23.92 -3.19
N ILE A 367 -4.06 -24.12 -3.92
CA ILE A 367 -4.02 -23.85 -5.37
C ILE A 367 -5.11 -24.61 -6.10
N LYS A 368 -5.27 -25.91 -5.82
CA LYS A 368 -6.29 -26.76 -6.45
C LYS A 368 -7.72 -26.38 -6.10
N ALA A 369 -7.94 -25.71 -4.96
CA ALA A 369 -9.25 -25.24 -4.54
C ALA A 369 -9.69 -23.96 -5.27
N ILE A 370 -8.75 -23.20 -5.84
CA ILE A 370 -9.04 -21.95 -6.54
C ILE A 370 -9.38 -22.26 -8.01
N GLU A 371 -10.57 -21.84 -8.44
CA GLU A 371 -11.03 -22.07 -9.81
C GLU A 371 -10.16 -21.33 -10.85
N ASN A 372 -9.83 -22.03 -11.94
CA ASN A 372 -9.06 -21.51 -13.07
C ASN A 372 -7.68 -20.94 -12.65
N TYR A 373 -7.01 -21.59 -11.69
CA TYR A 373 -5.72 -21.16 -11.15
C TYR A 373 -4.70 -22.30 -11.14
N GLU A 374 -3.65 -22.16 -11.97
CA GLU A 374 -2.62 -23.19 -12.18
C GLU A 374 -1.19 -22.59 -12.24
N PRO A 375 -0.70 -21.95 -11.17
CA PRO A 375 0.64 -21.35 -11.15
C PRO A 375 1.76 -22.39 -11.29
N PHE A 376 2.95 -21.96 -11.71
CA PHE A 376 4.14 -22.78 -11.57
C PHE A 376 4.63 -22.76 -10.13
N VAL A 377 4.87 -23.93 -9.54
CA VAL A 377 5.45 -24.08 -8.22
C VAL A 377 6.87 -24.62 -8.37
N ILE A 378 7.85 -23.84 -7.90
CA ILE A 378 9.27 -24.17 -7.96
C ILE A 378 9.75 -24.36 -6.52
N VAL A 379 10.22 -25.55 -6.18
CA VAL A 379 10.78 -25.82 -4.86
C VAL A 379 12.30 -25.92 -4.98
N PHE A 380 12.98 -25.05 -4.26
CA PHE A 380 14.43 -25.01 -4.09
C PHE A 380 14.85 -25.76 -2.83
N ASN A 381 16.13 -26.13 -2.77
CA ASN A 381 16.70 -26.93 -1.69
C ASN A 381 15.93 -28.23 -1.41
N ASN A 382 15.54 -28.95 -2.47
CA ASN A 382 14.74 -30.18 -2.34
C ASN A 382 15.58 -31.47 -2.46
N GLY A 383 16.91 -31.37 -2.33
CA GLY A 383 17.82 -32.50 -2.51
C GLY A 383 17.67 -33.17 -3.89
N GLU A 384 17.85 -34.49 -3.95
CA GLU A 384 17.81 -35.26 -5.20
C GLU A 384 16.38 -35.58 -5.70
N VAL A 385 15.33 -35.03 -5.07
CA VAL A 385 13.95 -35.30 -5.48
C VAL A 385 13.67 -34.66 -6.85
N SER A 386 13.26 -35.48 -7.83
CA SER A 386 13.04 -35.01 -9.19
C SER A 386 11.74 -34.22 -9.34
N SER A 387 11.63 -33.43 -10.41
CA SER A 387 10.37 -32.72 -10.72
C SER A 387 9.22 -33.70 -11.02
N GLU A 388 9.51 -34.87 -11.61
CA GLU A 388 8.49 -35.88 -11.92
C GLU A 388 7.95 -36.56 -10.65
N ASP A 389 8.81 -36.82 -9.67
CA ASP A 389 8.39 -37.36 -8.38
C ASP A 389 7.48 -36.38 -7.65
N MET A 390 7.84 -35.09 -7.60
CA MET A 390 6.99 -34.06 -6.99
C MET A 390 5.62 -33.93 -7.69
N LYS A 391 5.59 -33.96 -9.03
CA LYS A 391 4.32 -33.91 -9.79
C LYS A 391 3.41 -35.08 -9.43
N LYS A 392 3.98 -36.27 -9.27
CA LYS A 392 3.26 -37.48 -8.90
C LYS A 392 2.78 -37.42 -7.44
N ASP A 393 3.66 -37.09 -6.52
CA ASP A 393 3.38 -37.09 -5.08
C ASP A 393 2.30 -36.08 -4.70
N TYR A 394 2.36 -34.88 -5.29
CA TYR A 394 1.38 -33.83 -5.05
C TYR A 394 0.22 -33.84 -6.06
N ALA A 395 0.23 -34.75 -7.03
CA ALA A 395 -0.72 -34.81 -8.15
C ALA A 395 -0.94 -33.42 -8.80
N TYR A 396 0.15 -32.69 -9.07
CA TYR A 396 0.11 -31.32 -9.59
C TYR A 396 1.11 -31.16 -10.75
N PRO A 397 0.66 -30.83 -11.97
CA PRO A 397 1.50 -30.92 -13.17
C PRO A 397 2.55 -29.80 -13.28
N ASN A 398 2.27 -28.60 -12.76
CA ASN A 398 3.10 -27.41 -12.92
C ASN A 398 4.14 -27.29 -11.80
N PHE A 399 4.81 -28.40 -11.49
CA PHE A 399 5.80 -28.50 -10.40
C PHE A 399 7.22 -28.61 -10.96
N ILE A 400 8.15 -27.84 -10.39
CA ILE A 400 9.59 -27.86 -10.70
C ILE A 400 10.37 -28.04 -9.41
N SER A 401 11.28 -29.02 -9.37
CA SER A 401 12.18 -29.27 -8.26
C SER A 401 13.60 -28.83 -8.61
N LYS A 402 14.28 -28.15 -7.68
CA LYS A 402 15.68 -27.74 -7.76
C LYS A 402 16.41 -28.25 -6.52
N GLU A 403 17.54 -28.92 -6.75
CA GLU A 403 18.38 -29.50 -5.69
C GLU A 403 19.02 -28.41 -4.82
N LYS A 404 19.49 -27.34 -5.45
CA LYS A 404 20.25 -26.28 -4.78
C LYS A 404 19.33 -25.24 -4.14
N HIS A 405 19.90 -24.53 -3.17
CA HIS A 405 19.34 -23.31 -2.59
C HIS A 405 18.95 -22.27 -3.64
N PHE A 406 18.11 -21.34 -3.20
CA PHE A 406 17.66 -20.22 -3.99
C PHE A 406 18.79 -19.53 -4.73
N ASN A 407 18.54 -19.22 -6.01
CA ASN A 407 19.46 -18.47 -6.84
C ASN A 407 18.64 -17.57 -7.78
N THR A 408 18.94 -16.27 -7.79
CA THR A 408 18.23 -15.27 -8.59
C THR A 408 18.28 -15.59 -10.08
N ALA A 409 19.42 -16.05 -10.60
CA ALA A 409 19.54 -16.47 -12.00
C ALA A 409 18.66 -17.68 -12.33
N ALA A 410 18.47 -18.61 -11.39
CA ALA A 410 17.56 -19.74 -11.59
C ALA A 410 16.10 -19.28 -11.69
N LEU A 411 15.68 -18.31 -10.85
CA LEU A 411 14.34 -17.72 -10.93
C LEU A 411 14.13 -16.98 -12.26
N LEU A 412 15.10 -16.16 -12.68
CA LEU A 412 15.06 -15.42 -13.94
C LEU A 412 14.96 -16.36 -15.16
N ASN A 413 15.72 -17.47 -15.16
CA ASN A 413 15.61 -18.47 -16.22
C ASN A 413 14.19 -19.08 -16.30
N VAL A 414 13.55 -19.34 -15.16
CA VAL A 414 12.17 -19.86 -15.16
C VAL A 414 11.18 -18.79 -15.63
N LEU A 415 11.40 -17.53 -15.26
CA LEU A 415 10.61 -16.41 -15.75
C LEU A 415 10.70 -16.27 -17.29
N GLU A 416 11.90 -16.39 -17.87
CA GLU A 416 12.09 -16.37 -19.33
C GLU A 416 11.36 -17.53 -20.02
N VAL A 417 11.46 -18.74 -19.47
CA VAL A 417 10.75 -19.91 -20.00
C VAL A 417 9.23 -19.74 -19.88
N TYR A 418 8.75 -19.18 -18.76
CA TYR A 418 7.36 -18.87 -18.56
C TYR A 418 6.85 -17.87 -19.61
N LYS A 419 7.56 -16.75 -19.79
CA LYS A 419 7.21 -15.74 -20.80
C LYS A 419 7.15 -16.36 -22.19
N LYS A 420 8.18 -17.10 -22.61
CA LYS A 420 8.23 -17.73 -23.94
C LYS A 420 7.08 -18.71 -24.21
N ASN A 421 6.68 -19.48 -23.19
CA ASN A 421 5.62 -20.50 -23.35
C ASN A 421 4.20 -19.92 -23.24
N PHE A 422 4.05 -18.75 -22.61
CA PHE A 422 2.74 -18.14 -22.34
C PHE A 422 2.48 -16.86 -23.14
N ASP A 423 3.50 -16.20 -23.71
CA ASP A 423 3.39 -14.94 -24.48
C ASP A 423 2.34 -15.00 -25.60
N ALA A 424 2.17 -16.15 -26.25
CA ALA A 424 1.19 -16.32 -27.33
C ALA A 424 -0.28 -16.14 -26.88
N ARG A 425 -0.59 -16.29 -25.59
CA ARG A 425 -1.93 -16.02 -25.02
C ARG A 425 -2.06 -14.61 -24.42
N PHE A 426 -0.95 -14.01 -24.00
CA PHE A 426 -0.91 -12.69 -23.36
C PHE A 426 -0.94 -11.52 -24.38
N ASP A 427 -0.36 -11.70 -25.57
CA ASP A 427 -0.24 -10.63 -26.59
C ASP A 427 -1.61 -10.13 -27.12
N HIS A 428 -2.68 -10.93 -27.06
CA HIS A 428 -4.00 -10.49 -27.53
C HIS A 428 -4.78 -9.65 -26.50
N PHE A 429 -4.59 -9.89 -25.19
CA PHE A 429 -5.36 -9.22 -24.12
C PHE A 429 -4.76 -7.88 -23.65
N ASN A 430 -3.48 -7.63 -23.96
CA ASN A 430 -2.76 -6.44 -23.49
C ASN A 430 -2.63 -5.32 -24.53
N ARG A 431 -2.87 -5.57 -25.82
CA ARG A 431 -2.73 -4.54 -26.86
C ARG A 431 -3.66 -3.34 -26.67
N GLU A 432 -4.77 -3.51 -25.95
CA GLU A 432 -5.74 -2.45 -25.69
C GLU A 432 -5.60 -1.80 -24.30
N LYS A 433 -4.58 -2.20 -23.51
CA LYS A 433 -4.36 -1.70 -22.15
C LYS A 433 -3.05 -0.93 -22.05
N PHE A 434 -3.16 0.34 -21.68
CA PHE A 434 -2.01 1.16 -21.32
C PHE A 434 -1.76 1.10 -19.82
N ILE A 435 -0.55 0.72 -19.39
CA ILE A 435 -0.17 0.62 -17.97
C ILE A 435 0.75 1.78 -17.65
N PRO A 436 0.27 2.80 -16.89
CA PRO A 436 1.06 3.98 -16.62
C PRO A 436 2.21 3.67 -15.66
N THR A 437 3.39 4.24 -15.94
CA THR A 437 4.51 4.17 -15.01
C THR A 437 4.19 4.95 -13.73
N LYS A 438 4.87 4.63 -12.62
CA LYS A 438 4.62 5.28 -11.32
C LYS A 438 5.03 6.76 -11.27
N TYR A 439 5.73 7.23 -12.30
CA TYR A 439 6.28 8.57 -12.37
C TYR A 439 5.37 9.52 -13.16
N GLU A 440 4.41 8.98 -13.92
CA GLU A 440 3.47 9.77 -14.71
C GLU A 440 2.38 10.38 -13.83
N GLU A 441 2.06 11.65 -14.04
CA GLU A 441 1.01 12.34 -13.26
C GLU A 441 -0.38 11.69 -13.45
N PHE A 442 -0.68 11.22 -14.67
CA PHE A 442 -1.93 10.51 -14.97
C PHE A 442 -1.97 9.07 -14.44
N SER A 443 -0.91 8.59 -13.80
CA SER A 443 -0.95 7.31 -13.08
C SER A 443 -1.74 7.39 -11.77
N HIS A 444 -2.20 8.58 -11.38
CA HIS A 444 -2.90 8.85 -10.14
C HIS A 444 -4.34 9.32 -10.38
N ALA A 445 -5.22 8.91 -9.47
CA ALA A 445 -6.59 9.39 -9.38
C ALA A 445 -6.94 9.68 -7.92
N TYR A 446 -7.78 10.69 -7.73
CA TYR A 446 -8.17 11.19 -6.42
C TYR A 446 -9.69 11.10 -6.26
N TYR A 447 -10.12 10.45 -5.19
CA TYR A 447 -11.53 10.35 -4.81
C TYR A 447 -11.78 11.19 -3.56
N HIS A 448 -12.68 12.16 -3.70
CA HIS A 448 -13.05 13.08 -2.63
C HIS A 448 -14.34 12.61 -1.97
N PHE A 449 -14.35 12.48 -0.64
CA PHE A 449 -15.56 12.11 0.08
C PHE A 449 -15.80 12.96 1.32
N PRO A 450 -17.07 13.24 1.66
CA PRO A 450 -17.41 14.13 2.74
C PRO A 450 -17.13 13.51 4.11
N ILE A 451 -16.65 14.34 5.02
CA ILE A 451 -16.53 14.05 6.45
C ILE A 451 -17.08 15.22 7.25
N LYS A 452 -17.29 14.97 8.53
CA LYS A 452 -17.64 15.99 9.50
C LYS A 452 -16.66 15.96 10.67
N ILE A 453 -15.83 16.98 10.76
CA ILE A 453 -14.83 17.14 11.82
C ILE A 453 -15.54 17.47 13.13
N LEU A 454 -15.30 16.69 14.17
CA LEU A 454 -15.87 16.86 15.49
C LEU A 454 -14.85 17.50 16.44
N GLY A 455 -13.58 17.07 16.32
CA GLY A 455 -12.45 17.58 17.09
C GLY A 455 -11.24 17.78 16.19
N ILE A 456 -10.49 18.87 16.35
CA ILE A 456 -9.18 19.03 15.68
C ILE A 456 -8.20 19.78 16.57
N SER A 457 -6.95 19.32 16.55
CA SER A 457 -5.79 19.91 17.20
C SER A 457 -4.66 20.03 16.17
N GLU A 458 -3.42 20.28 16.62
CA GLU A 458 -2.25 20.34 15.74
C GLU A 458 -1.71 18.95 15.36
N SER A 459 -2.04 17.90 16.14
CA SER A 459 -1.46 16.56 15.98
C SER A 459 -2.51 15.48 15.71
N ALA A 460 -3.78 15.76 15.95
CA ALA A 460 -4.85 14.79 15.75
C ALA A 460 -6.18 15.46 15.45
N MET A 461 -7.05 14.69 14.78
CA MET A 461 -8.43 15.03 14.54
C MET A 461 -9.37 13.86 14.82
N GLU A 462 -10.60 14.18 15.16
CA GLU A 462 -11.72 13.26 15.32
C GLU A 462 -12.83 13.69 14.36
N PHE A 463 -13.38 12.74 13.62
CA PHE A 463 -14.39 13.02 12.60
C PHE A 463 -15.35 11.86 12.39
N GLU A 464 -16.52 12.16 11.86
CA GLU A 464 -17.51 11.16 11.45
C GLU A 464 -17.69 11.14 9.92
N THR A 465 -18.01 9.97 9.39
CA THR A 465 -18.43 9.79 7.99
C THR A 465 -19.31 8.55 7.86
N ASP A 466 -20.11 8.50 6.80
CA ASP A 466 -20.95 7.35 6.45
C ASP A 466 -20.14 6.26 5.72
N ILE A 467 -18.92 6.59 5.31
CA ILE A 467 -18.02 5.71 4.59
C ILE A 467 -17.19 4.85 5.56
N VAL A 468 -16.95 3.60 5.18
CA VAL A 468 -16.10 2.69 5.96
C VAL A 468 -14.63 2.94 5.62
N ILE A 469 -13.89 3.50 6.57
CA ILE A 469 -12.46 3.75 6.44
C ILE A 469 -11.68 2.58 7.06
N LYS A 470 -10.57 2.20 6.41
CA LYS A 470 -9.64 1.19 6.91
C LYS A 470 -8.68 1.83 7.91
N ASP A 471 -8.48 1.19 9.05
CA ASP A 471 -7.40 1.56 9.99
C ASP A 471 -6.04 1.43 9.30
N TRP A 472 -5.06 2.19 9.79
CA TRP A 472 -3.69 2.18 9.27
C TRP A 472 -3.62 2.61 7.79
N HIS A 473 -4.51 3.52 7.39
CA HIS A 473 -4.53 4.09 6.05
C HIS A 473 -4.38 5.61 6.09
N ASN A 474 -3.91 6.19 4.98
CA ASN A 474 -3.68 7.63 4.87
C ASN A 474 -4.73 8.29 4.00
N TYR A 475 -5.12 9.50 4.39
CA TYR A 475 -5.93 10.38 3.57
C TYR A 475 -5.32 11.78 3.54
N GLN A 476 -5.50 12.48 2.43
CA GLN A 476 -5.11 13.88 2.31
C GLN A 476 -6.26 14.80 2.74
N MET A 477 -5.88 15.92 3.35
CA MET A 477 -6.76 17.05 3.65
C MET A 477 -6.17 18.34 3.12
N ASN A 478 -7.03 19.18 2.55
CA ASN A 478 -6.67 20.51 2.05
C ASN A 478 -7.35 21.63 2.86
N PHE A 479 -7.77 21.31 4.09
CA PHE A 479 -8.49 22.24 4.98
C PHE A 479 -8.14 21.97 6.45
N PRO A 480 -7.80 23.00 7.27
CA PRO A 480 -7.61 24.41 6.91
C PRO A 480 -6.25 24.69 6.24
N SER A 481 -5.38 23.69 6.17
CA SER A 481 -4.10 23.68 5.46
C SER A 481 -3.95 22.34 4.73
N ASN A 482 -2.84 22.14 4.01
CA ASN A 482 -2.54 20.89 3.32
C ASN A 482 -1.78 19.96 4.28
N TYR A 483 -2.37 18.82 4.62
CA TYR A 483 -1.76 17.81 5.48
C TYR A 483 -2.31 16.42 5.15
N TYR A 484 -1.70 15.41 5.76
CA TYR A 484 -2.19 14.06 5.69
C TYR A 484 -2.63 13.59 7.06
N ILE A 485 -3.55 12.63 7.06
CA ILE A 485 -3.99 11.96 8.28
C ILE A 485 -3.77 10.46 8.16
N GLY A 486 -3.11 9.90 9.18
CA GLY A 486 -2.98 8.46 9.38
C GLY A 486 -4.09 7.99 10.30
N ILE A 487 -4.98 7.12 9.81
CA ILE A 487 -6.10 6.61 10.60
C ILE A 487 -5.60 5.59 11.60
N VAL A 488 -5.95 5.80 12.87
CA VAL A 488 -5.60 4.89 13.96
C VAL A 488 -6.87 4.30 14.60
N PRO A 489 -6.82 3.03 15.06
CA PRO A 489 -7.94 2.42 15.76
C PRO A 489 -8.36 3.27 16.95
N GLN A 490 -9.68 3.44 17.12
CA GLN A 490 -10.23 4.05 18.34
C GLN A 490 -10.32 3.04 19.47
N LYS A 491 -10.32 3.55 20.70
CA LYS A 491 -10.61 2.74 21.89
C LYS A 491 -12.02 2.18 21.78
N LYS A 492 -12.20 0.91 22.16
CA LYS A 492 -13.46 0.15 21.98
C LYS A 492 -14.71 0.84 22.55
N ASP A 493 -14.57 1.72 23.53
CA ASP A 493 -15.69 2.38 24.20
C ASP A 493 -16.23 3.62 23.44
N ASP A 494 -15.50 4.14 22.45
CA ASP A 494 -15.88 5.34 21.68
C ASP A 494 -16.61 5.02 20.36
N ALA A 495 -16.69 3.73 19.99
CA ALA A 495 -17.16 3.28 18.69
C ALA A 495 -18.68 3.06 18.65
N ASN A 496 -19.39 3.97 17.98
CA ASN A 496 -20.78 3.89 17.50
C ASN A 496 -21.84 4.54 18.40
N GLN A 497 -22.07 5.83 18.15
CA GLN A 497 -23.36 6.46 18.41
C GLN A 497 -24.10 6.68 17.08
N ALA A 498 -25.37 6.24 17.01
CA ALA A 498 -26.34 6.62 15.96
C ALA A 498 -25.97 6.30 14.49
N GLY A 499 -25.30 5.17 14.21
CA GLY A 499 -25.09 4.66 12.85
C GLY A 499 -24.00 5.38 12.03
N LYS A 500 -23.36 6.40 12.60
CA LYS A 500 -22.17 7.04 12.04
C LYS A 500 -20.92 6.48 12.67
N LYS A 501 -19.88 6.30 11.85
CA LYS A 501 -18.59 5.78 12.30
C LYS A 501 -17.68 6.93 12.70
N LEU A 502 -17.22 6.90 13.94
CA LEU A 502 -16.27 7.85 14.48
C LEU A 502 -14.84 7.35 14.18
N TYR A 503 -13.98 8.25 13.71
CA TYR A 503 -12.60 7.95 13.38
C TYR A 503 -11.66 8.95 14.02
N ARG A 504 -10.42 8.50 14.25
CA ARG A 504 -9.31 9.33 14.71
C ARG A 504 -8.20 9.32 13.67
N GLY A 505 -7.77 10.50 13.25
CA GLY A 505 -6.65 10.69 12.35
C GLY A 505 -5.49 11.39 13.07
N LEU A 506 -4.28 10.89 12.90
CA LEU A 506 -3.05 11.58 13.31
C LEU A 506 -2.63 12.54 12.21
N ILE A 507 -2.51 13.83 12.52
CA ILE A 507 -2.14 14.85 11.54
C ILE A 507 -0.62 14.81 11.34
N HIS A 508 -0.18 14.61 10.11
CA HIS A 508 1.24 14.47 9.81
C HIS A 508 1.60 15.11 8.47
N SER A 509 2.89 15.03 8.11
CA SER A 509 3.45 15.65 6.90
C SER A 509 3.30 17.17 6.84
N ILE A 510 3.21 17.82 8.00
CA ILE A 510 3.03 19.27 8.13
C ILE A 510 4.34 20.00 8.40
N THR A 511 4.47 21.20 7.82
CA THR A 511 5.55 22.13 8.17
C THR A 511 5.17 22.97 9.39
N LEU A 512 6.13 23.72 9.94
CA LEU A 512 5.85 24.72 10.98
C LEU A 512 4.81 25.77 10.54
N ALA A 513 4.80 26.12 9.25
CA ALA A 513 3.83 27.05 8.70
C ALA A 513 2.41 26.45 8.69
N ASP A 514 2.28 25.18 8.27
CA ASP A 514 1.01 24.45 8.28
C ASP A 514 0.49 24.25 9.71
N LYS A 515 1.39 23.94 10.65
CA LYS A 515 1.07 23.79 12.07
C LYS A 515 0.60 25.10 12.68
N LYS A 516 1.24 26.23 12.34
CA LYS A 516 0.79 27.56 12.75
C LYS A 516 -0.59 27.89 12.17
N ALA A 517 -0.86 27.53 10.93
CA ALA A 517 -2.17 27.72 10.29
C ALA A 517 -3.25 26.89 11.00
N LEU A 518 -2.99 25.62 11.31
CA LEU A 518 -3.86 24.74 12.11
C LEU A 518 -4.13 25.34 13.49
N ARG A 519 -3.09 25.78 14.21
CA ARG A 519 -3.23 26.42 15.53
C ARG A 519 -4.11 27.67 15.46
N SER A 520 -3.91 28.51 14.45
CA SER A 520 -4.67 29.75 14.26
C SER A 520 -6.15 29.45 13.96
N PHE A 521 -6.39 28.42 13.15
CA PHE A 521 -7.73 27.92 12.86
C PHE A 521 -8.41 27.39 14.11
N VAL A 522 -7.74 26.54 14.89
CA VAL A 522 -8.27 26.00 16.14
C VAL A 522 -8.61 27.12 17.11
N ILE A 523 -7.68 28.04 17.39
CA ILE A 523 -7.91 29.17 18.32
C ILE A 523 -9.08 30.05 17.88
N SER A 524 -9.31 30.22 16.57
CA SER A 524 -10.41 31.04 16.06
C SER A 524 -11.78 30.38 16.16
N ASN A 525 -11.83 29.07 16.40
CA ASN A 525 -13.06 28.27 16.44
C ASN A 525 -13.28 27.50 17.76
N SER A 526 -12.31 27.51 18.68
CA SER A 526 -12.44 27.13 20.10
C SER A 526 -13.27 28.18 20.85
#